data_AF-A0A8F7YIH9-F1
#
_entry.id   AF-A0A8F7YIH9-F1
#
_cell.length_a   1.000
_cell.length_b   1.000
_cell.length_c   1.000
_cell.angle_alpha   90.00
_cell.angle_beta   90.00
_cell.angle_gamma   90.00
#
_symmetry.space_group_name_H-M   'P 1'
#
loop_
_entity.id
_entity.type
_entity.pdbx_description
1 polymer ?
#
loop_
_entity_poly.entity_id
_entity_poly.type
_entity_poly.pdbx_seq_one_letter_code
_entity_poly.pdbx_strand_id
1 'polypeptide(L)'
;MKGDEAASKVLGEINDFIADYANSRTRSNLHELLSIWDGMTQEDRLSMALRIDAKDMAKNLDSQKGTVGGTMITTVLLMRLLGLHNTASRLEYLTHSAIMHAHLRDDIEQIKVKGAISKKNQSNASGVKKNEYDQAMLIMKATWDEYPNTTKNAMLKKVYAHFKGAVSEQSLTRWVKSEGLGPKEKVRPCPPFKLIIPS
;
A
#
# COMPACT_ATOMS: atom_id res chain seq x y z
N MET A 1 1.00 -8.36 11.83
CA MET A 1 1.00 -7.15 10.99
C MET A 1 0.56 -7.56 9.59
N LYS A 2 -0.44 -6.89 9.00
CA LYS A 2 -0.89 -7.20 7.63
C LYS A 2 0.19 -6.76 6.63
N GLY A 3 0.37 -7.44 5.49
CA GLY A 3 1.47 -7.10 4.57
C GLY A 3 1.37 -5.71 3.92
N ASP A 4 0.15 -5.17 3.77
CA ASP A 4 -0.09 -3.77 3.34
C ASP A 4 0.37 -2.76 4.40
N GLU A 5 0.11 -3.07 5.67
CA GLU A 5 0.50 -2.26 6.83
C GLU A 5 2.02 -2.24 7.02
N ALA A 6 2.68 -3.38 6.76
CA ALA A 6 4.14 -3.47 6.75
C ALA A 6 4.77 -2.66 5.62
N ALA A 7 4.22 -2.73 4.40
CA ALA A 7 4.71 -1.91 3.29
C ALA A 7 4.53 -0.41 3.56
N SER A 8 3.36 -0.01 4.10
CA SER A 8 3.10 1.38 4.48
C SER A 8 4.07 1.89 5.55
N LYS A 9 4.39 1.06 6.55
CA LYS A 9 5.34 1.42 7.60
C LYS A 9 6.75 1.65 7.02
N VAL A 10 7.24 0.72 6.21
CA VAL A 10 8.58 0.81 5.59
C VAL A 10 8.65 2.02 4.66
N LEU A 11 7.61 2.31 3.89
CA LEU A 11 7.56 3.53 3.06
C LEU A 11 7.59 4.81 3.91
N GLY A 12 6.97 4.80 5.09
CA GLY A 12 7.09 5.88 6.07
C GLY A 12 8.52 6.07 6.54
N GLU A 13 9.18 5.01 6.98
CA GLU A 13 10.58 5.02 7.43
C GLU A 13 11.54 5.52 6.33
N ILE A 14 11.29 5.15 5.06
CA ILE A 14 12.06 5.66 3.92
C ILE A 14 11.84 7.17 3.75
N ASN A 15 10.60 7.66 3.85
CA ASN A 15 10.33 9.09 3.72
C ASN A 15 11.00 9.89 4.85
N ASP A 16 10.96 9.39 6.08
CA ASP A 16 11.62 10.00 7.23
C ASP A 16 13.13 10.04 7.01
N PHE A 17 13.72 8.93 6.56
CA PHE A 17 15.15 8.88 6.20
C PHE A 17 15.52 9.90 5.12
N ILE A 18 14.72 10.03 4.05
CA ILE A 18 14.97 11.01 2.98
C ILE A 18 14.90 12.45 3.54
N ALA A 19 13.92 12.75 4.38
CA ALA A 19 13.76 14.06 4.99
C ALA A 19 14.94 14.39 5.92
N ASP A 20 15.36 13.45 6.77
CA ASP A 20 16.51 13.61 7.66
C ASP A 20 17.81 13.79 6.90
N TYR A 21 18.02 13.01 5.84
CA TYR A 21 19.15 13.17 4.94
C TYR A 21 19.18 14.58 4.31
N ALA A 22 18.06 15.01 3.73
CA ALA A 22 17.96 16.30 3.07
C ALA A 22 18.19 17.46 4.05
N ASN A 23 17.63 17.37 5.26
CA ASN A 23 17.85 18.35 6.33
C ASN A 23 19.32 18.41 6.76
N SER A 24 19.93 17.26 7.03
CA SER A 24 21.33 17.15 7.43
C SER A 24 22.26 17.75 6.37
N ARG A 25 22.07 17.36 5.11
CA ARG A 25 22.93 17.82 4.01
C ARG A 25 22.80 19.32 3.75
N THR A 26 21.57 19.84 3.78
CA THR A 26 21.31 21.28 3.61
C THR A 26 21.97 22.12 4.72
N ARG A 27 21.95 21.64 5.96
CA ARG A 27 22.63 22.33 7.08
C ARG A 27 24.15 22.32 6.91
N SER A 28 24.74 21.17 6.54
CA SER A 28 26.19 21.05 6.34
C SER A 28 26.70 21.96 5.22
N ASN A 29 26.07 21.91 4.04
CA ASN A 29 26.49 22.68 2.87
C ASN A 29 26.37 24.19 3.07
N LEU A 30 25.34 24.65 3.82
CA LEU A 30 25.20 26.06 4.17
C LEU A 30 26.46 26.57 4.90
N HIS A 31 26.96 25.82 5.88
CA HIS A 31 28.15 26.21 6.64
C HIS A 31 29.42 26.18 5.78
N GLU A 32 29.62 25.13 4.97
CA GLU A 32 30.78 25.02 4.08
C GLU A 32 30.82 26.19 3.08
N LEU A 33 29.72 26.47 2.38
CA LEU A 33 29.69 27.52 1.36
C LEU A 33 29.85 28.93 1.94
N LEU A 34 29.24 29.21 3.10
CA LEU A 34 29.44 30.49 3.78
C LEU A 34 30.91 30.70 4.16
N SER A 35 31.58 29.65 4.63
CA SER A 35 33.01 29.72 4.97
C SER A 35 33.92 29.99 3.77
N ILE A 36 33.55 29.52 2.57
CA ILE A 36 34.31 29.76 1.34
C ILE A 36 34.23 31.24 0.92
N TRP A 37 33.13 31.92 1.26
CA TRP A 37 32.90 33.31 0.87
C TRP A 37 33.13 34.31 2.02
N ASP A 38 33.60 33.84 3.17
CA ASP A 38 34.04 34.69 4.25
C ASP A 38 35.20 35.56 3.75
N GLY A 39 35.01 36.88 3.80
CA GLY A 39 35.94 37.87 3.28
C GLY A 39 35.69 38.36 1.85
N MET A 40 34.76 37.77 1.08
CA MET A 40 34.37 38.30 -0.23
C MET A 40 33.38 39.46 -0.10
N THR A 41 33.57 40.51 -0.90
CA THR A 41 32.59 41.59 -1.01
C THR A 41 31.34 41.12 -1.77
N GLN A 42 30.23 41.87 -1.65
CA GLN A 42 29.02 41.58 -2.42
C GLN A 42 29.26 41.67 -3.94
N GLU A 43 30.12 42.59 -4.38
CA GLU A 43 30.47 42.76 -5.80
C GLU A 43 31.26 41.56 -6.33
N ASP A 44 32.22 41.04 -5.54
CA ASP A 44 32.97 39.83 -5.88
C ASP A 44 32.05 38.61 -6.03
N ARG A 45 31.08 38.47 -5.12
CA ARG A 45 30.10 37.38 -5.15
C ARG A 45 29.18 37.48 -6.36
N LEU A 46 28.74 38.69 -6.72
CA LEU A 46 27.94 38.95 -7.92
C LEU A 46 28.73 38.62 -9.19
N SER A 47 29.98 39.09 -9.29
CA SER A 47 30.87 38.77 -10.41
C SER A 47 31.08 37.26 -10.56
N MET A 48 31.26 36.55 -9.44
CA MET A 48 31.35 35.09 -9.44
C MET A 48 30.06 34.42 -9.91
N ALA A 49 28.89 34.88 -9.44
CA ALA A 49 27.60 34.33 -9.86
C ALA A 49 27.41 34.47 -11.38
N LEU A 50 27.68 35.65 -11.94
CA LEU A 50 27.62 35.89 -13.39
C LEU A 50 28.58 34.98 -14.17
N ARG A 51 29.79 34.73 -13.65
CA ARG A 51 30.75 33.81 -14.27
C ARG A 51 30.29 32.35 -14.24
N ILE A 52 29.64 31.92 -13.16
CA ILE A 52 29.11 30.56 -13.03
C ILE A 52 27.95 30.35 -14.01
N ASP A 53 27.04 31.32 -14.08
CA ASP A 53 25.89 31.30 -14.99
C ASP A 53 26.34 31.29 -16.46
N ALA A 54 27.24 32.20 -16.84
CA ALA A 54 27.76 32.28 -18.21
C ALA A 54 28.51 31.02 -18.67
N LYS A 55 29.10 30.27 -17.73
CA LYS A 55 29.81 29.01 -18.01
C LYS A 55 28.88 27.79 -18.07
N ASP A 56 27.59 27.99 -17.85
CA ASP A 56 26.58 26.93 -17.82
C ASP A 56 27.04 25.74 -16.95
N MET A 57 27.32 26.04 -15.68
CA MET A 57 27.81 25.04 -14.73
C MET A 57 26.85 23.85 -14.58
N ALA A 58 25.55 24.06 -14.84
CA ALA A 58 24.55 23.01 -14.84
C ALA A 58 24.94 21.87 -15.79
N LYS A 59 25.32 22.16 -17.03
CA LYS A 59 25.76 21.13 -18.00
C LYS A 59 26.91 20.26 -17.52
N ASN A 60 27.86 20.83 -16.78
CA ASN A 60 28.99 20.08 -16.23
C ASN A 60 28.51 19.11 -15.13
N LEU A 61 27.57 19.55 -14.30
CA LEU A 61 26.99 18.74 -13.22
C LEU A 61 25.97 17.72 -13.72
N ASP A 62 25.30 17.98 -14.83
CA ASP A 62 24.31 17.09 -15.44
C ASP A 62 24.91 15.71 -15.74
N SER A 63 26.16 15.69 -16.20
CA SER A 63 26.90 14.45 -16.48
C SER A 63 27.14 13.58 -15.24
N GLN A 64 27.13 14.16 -14.04
CA GLN A 64 27.43 13.47 -12.78
C GLN A 64 26.21 13.26 -11.88
N LYS A 65 25.21 14.15 -11.97
CA LYS A 65 24.07 14.24 -11.05
C LYS A 65 22.71 14.14 -11.76
N GLY A 66 22.71 14.01 -13.09
CA GLY A 66 21.52 14.11 -13.92
C GLY A 66 21.07 15.55 -14.14
N THR A 67 20.35 15.79 -15.23
CA THR A 67 19.99 17.14 -15.73
C THR A 67 19.25 18.02 -14.70
N VAL A 68 18.36 17.39 -13.92
CA VAL A 68 17.61 18.11 -12.87
C VAL A 68 18.51 18.43 -11.69
N GLY A 69 19.38 17.50 -11.28
CA GLY A 69 20.28 17.69 -10.15
C GLY A 69 21.31 18.79 -10.40
N GLY A 70 21.94 18.80 -11.59
CA GLY A 70 22.91 19.83 -11.96
C GLY A 70 22.29 21.23 -11.99
N THR A 71 21.16 21.38 -12.67
CA THR A 71 20.40 22.64 -12.72
C THR A 71 20.02 23.16 -11.34
N MET A 72 19.48 22.30 -10.46
CA MET A 72 19.04 22.74 -9.13
C MET A 72 20.22 23.12 -8.22
N ILE A 73 21.33 22.37 -8.27
CA ILE A 73 22.55 22.69 -7.52
C ILE A 73 23.14 24.03 -7.96
N THR A 74 23.27 24.27 -9.27
CA THR A 74 23.74 25.56 -9.80
C THR A 74 22.82 26.70 -9.38
N THR A 75 21.50 26.50 -9.44
CA THR A 75 20.51 27.51 -9.00
C THR A 75 20.69 27.88 -7.53
N VAL A 76 20.82 26.88 -6.65
CA VAL A 76 21.07 27.08 -5.21
C VAL A 76 22.35 27.89 -5.01
N LEU A 77 23.44 27.52 -5.70
CA LEU A 77 24.73 28.20 -5.60
C LEU A 77 24.63 29.69 -5.97
N LEU A 78 23.96 30.01 -7.10
CA LEU A 78 23.74 31.38 -7.54
C LEU A 78 22.91 32.17 -6.51
N MET A 79 21.81 31.59 -6.02
CA MET A 79 20.99 32.22 -4.97
C MET A 79 21.81 32.53 -3.72
N ARG A 80 22.69 31.61 -3.32
CA ARG A 80 23.56 31.80 -2.15
C ARG A 80 24.58 32.91 -2.35
N LEU A 81 25.21 32.99 -3.53
CA LEU A 81 26.14 34.08 -3.88
C LEU A 81 25.45 35.46 -3.86
N LEU A 82 24.19 35.52 -4.27
CA LEU A 82 23.38 36.73 -4.26
C LEU A 82 22.81 37.08 -2.86
N GLY A 83 23.10 36.29 -1.83
CA GLY A 83 22.63 36.53 -0.46
C GLY A 83 21.21 36.02 -0.15
N LEU A 84 20.58 35.27 -1.06
CA LEU A 84 19.23 34.71 -0.90
C LEU A 84 19.23 33.42 -0.07
N HIS A 85 19.88 33.44 1.10
CA HIS A 85 20.20 32.24 1.88
C HIS A 85 18.97 31.40 2.28
N ASN A 86 17.88 32.04 2.67
CA ASN A 86 16.66 31.33 3.09
C ASN A 86 15.99 30.61 1.91
N THR A 87 15.91 31.26 0.75
CA THR A 87 15.34 30.68 -0.46
C THR A 87 16.23 29.55 -0.97
N ALA A 88 17.55 29.77 -0.98
CA ALA A 88 18.51 28.77 -1.36
C ALA A 88 18.43 27.52 -0.48
N SER A 89 18.37 27.67 0.85
CA SER A 89 18.25 26.52 1.76
C SER A 89 16.96 25.73 1.55
N ARG A 90 15.83 26.39 1.23
CA ARG A 90 14.58 25.68 0.89
C ARG A 90 14.71 24.89 -0.40
N LEU A 91 15.29 25.49 -1.44
CA LEU A 91 15.49 24.83 -2.73
C LEU A 91 16.51 23.67 -2.61
N GLU A 92 17.55 23.85 -1.81
CA GLU A 92 18.56 22.84 -1.53
C GLU A 92 17.99 21.62 -0.81
N TYR A 93 17.11 21.83 0.18
CA TYR A 93 16.36 20.74 0.80
C TYR A 93 15.56 19.94 -0.23
N LEU A 94 14.81 20.63 -1.10
CA LEU A 94 14.03 19.99 -2.15
C LEU A 94 14.94 19.23 -3.14
N THR A 95 16.10 19.79 -3.46
CA THR A 95 17.08 19.17 -4.36
C THR A 95 17.61 17.87 -3.76
N HIS A 96 18.07 17.89 -2.51
CA HIS A 96 18.56 16.68 -1.84
C HIS A 96 17.46 15.63 -1.65
N SER A 97 16.25 16.05 -1.32
CA SER A 97 15.08 15.16 -1.23
C SER A 97 14.77 14.50 -2.58
N ALA A 98 14.73 15.27 -3.66
CA ALA A 98 14.48 14.77 -5.01
C ALA A 98 15.57 13.79 -5.49
N ILE A 99 16.84 14.10 -5.23
CA ILE A 99 17.96 13.21 -5.56
C ILE A 99 17.81 11.86 -4.83
N MET A 100 17.48 11.88 -3.54
CA MET A 100 17.31 10.64 -2.78
C MET A 100 16.06 9.85 -3.20
N HIS A 101 14.96 10.53 -3.53
CA HIS A 101 13.80 9.88 -4.11
C HIS A 101 14.12 9.21 -5.45
N ALA A 102 14.94 9.84 -6.29
CA ALA A 102 15.38 9.25 -7.54
C ALA A 102 16.30 8.03 -7.30
N HIS A 103 17.20 8.11 -6.31
CA HIS A 103 18.11 7.02 -5.96
C HIS A 103 17.38 5.79 -5.40
N LEU A 104 16.35 6.01 -4.57
CA LEU A 104 15.58 4.95 -3.92
C LEU A 104 14.33 4.54 -4.71
N ARG A 105 14.18 5.03 -5.94
CA ARG A 105 12.96 4.85 -6.74
C ARG A 105 12.61 3.39 -6.90
N ASP A 106 13.56 2.56 -7.30
CA ASP A 106 13.32 1.14 -7.60
C ASP A 106 12.94 0.36 -6.34
N ASP A 107 13.57 0.67 -5.20
CA ASP A 107 13.23 0.07 -3.91
C ASP A 107 11.81 0.46 -3.47
N ILE A 108 11.47 1.74 -3.58
CA ILE A 108 10.13 2.26 -3.29
C ILE A 108 9.08 1.57 -4.18
N GLU A 109 9.35 1.47 -5.48
CA GLU A 109 8.46 0.79 -6.43
C GLU A 109 8.30 -0.70 -6.08
N GLN A 110 9.38 -1.40 -5.74
CA GLN A 110 9.35 -2.80 -5.34
C GLN A 110 8.52 -3.01 -4.06
N ILE A 111 8.68 -2.14 -3.06
CA ILE A 111 7.90 -2.20 -1.81
C ILE A 111 6.41 -1.97 -2.09
N LYS A 112 6.07 -0.98 -2.93
CA LYS A 112 4.69 -0.71 -3.34
C LYS A 112 4.07 -1.92 -4.05
N VAL A 113 4.79 -2.53 -4.99
CA VAL A 113 4.33 -3.73 -5.71
C VAL A 113 4.11 -4.90 -4.75
N LYS A 114 5.06 -5.18 -3.85
CA LYS A 114 4.93 -6.23 -2.83
C LYS A 114 3.74 -5.98 -1.90
N GLY A 115 3.55 -4.75 -1.45
CA GLY A 115 2.39 -4.34 -0.65
C GLY A 115 1.07 -4.57 -1.39
N ALA A 116 0.97 -4.15 -2.64
CA ALA A 116 -0.21 -4.34 -3.49
C ALA A 116 -0.52 -5.82 -3.74
N ILE A 117 0.50 -6.65 -4.01
CA ILE A 117 0.35 -8.11 -4.15
C ILE A 117 -0.13 -8.71 -2.82
N SER A 118 0.46 -8.33 -1.69
CA SER A 118 0.01 -8.84 -0.40
C SER A 118 -1.44 -8.45 -0.10
N LYS A 119 -1.84 -7.22 -0.44
CA LYS A 119 -3.22 -6.75 -0.29
C LYS A 119 -4.19 -7.51 -1.19
N LYS A 120 -3.80 -7.77 -2.45
CA LYS A 120 -4.57 -8.59 -3.40
C LYS A 120 -4.69 -10.02 -2.92
N ASN A 121 -3.60 -10.64 -2.46
CA ASN A 121 -3.60 -11.99 -1.91
C ASN A 121 -4.46 -12.07 -0.66
N GLN A 122 -4.39 -11.06 0.21
CA GLN A 122 -5.29 -10.96 1.35
C GLN A 122 -6.74 -10.83 0.91
N SER A 123 -7.05 -9.94 -0.05
CA SER A 123 -8.40 -9.77 -0.59
C SER A 123 -8.93 -11.02 -1.28
N ASN A 124 -8.06 -11.82 -1.91
CA ASN A 124 -8.40 -13.09 -2.52
C ASN A 124 -8.60 -14.18 -1.46
N ALA A 125 -7.80 -14.18 -0.40
CA ALA A 125 -7.95 -15.09 0.73
C ALA A 125 -9.15 -14.74 1.62
N SER A 126 -9.50 -13.46 1.73
CA SER A 126 -10.70 -12.95 2.38
C SER A 126 -11.90 -12.87 1.43
N GLY A 127 -11.67 -13.08 0.14
CA GLY A 127 -12.69 -13.14 -0.88
C GLY A 127 -13.53 -14.38 -0.61
N VAL A 128 -14.83 -14.17 -0.47
CA VAL A 128 -15.82 -15.23 -0.30
C VAL A 128 -15.68 -16.20 -1.48
N LYS A 129 -14.94 -17.31 -1.31
CA LYS A 129 -15.33 -18.59 -1.92
C LYS A 129 -16.84 -18.63 -1.73
N LYS A 130 -17.71 -18.68 -2.77
CA LYS A 130 -19.18 -18.78 -2.59
C LYS A 130 -19.42 -19.68 -1.38
N ASN A 131 -19.77 -19.08 -0.24
CA ASN A 131 -19.39 -19.68 1.04
C ASN A 131 -20.10 -21.02 1.06
N GLU A 132 -19.40 -22.09 1.42
CA GLU A 132 -20.07 -23.37 1.61
C GLU A 132 -21.23 -23.20 2.59
N TYR A 133 -21.12 -22.23 3.51
CA TYR A 133 -22.23 -21.64 4.27
C TYR A 133 -23.37 -21.14 3.39
N ASP A 134 -23.15 -20.17 2.50
CA ASP A 134 -24.19 -19.54 1.67
C ASP A 134 -24.89 -20.57 0.78
N GLN A 135 -24.10 -21.46 0.14
CA GLN A 135 -24.65 -22.53 -0.68
C GLN A 135 -25.44 -23.54 0.15
N ALA A 136 -24.90 -23.96 1.30
CA ALA A 136 -25.62 -24.86 2.20
C ALA A 136 -26.89 -24.21 2.74
N MET A 137 -26.87 -22.91 3.06
CA MET A 137 -28.04 -22.16 3.52
C MET A 137 -29.10 -22.04 2.43
N LEU A 138 -28.71 -21.72 1.20
CA LEU A 138 -29.63 -21.65 0.06
C LEU A 138 -30.31 -23.00 -0.19
N ILE A 139 -29.53 -24.09 -0.24
CA ILE A 139 -30.05 -25.44 -0.42
C ILE A 139 -30.99 -25.81 0.74
N MET A 140 -30.58 -25.56 1.99
CA MET A 140 -31.40 -25.89 3.16
C MET A 140 -32.70 -25.10 3.21
N LYS A 141 -32.68 -23.79 2.98
CA LYS A 141 -33.88 -22.94 2.96
C LYS A 141 -34.83 -23.39 1.87
N ALA A 142 -34.36 -23.52 0.63
CA ALA A 142 -35.18 -23.99 -0.49
C ALA A 142 -35.76 -25.40 -0.27
N THR A 143 -34.97 -26.31 0.31
CA THR A 143 -35.44 -27.67 0.60
C THR A 143 -36.48 -27.69 1.72
N TRP A 144 -36.37 -26.83 2.74
CA TRP A 144 -37.40 -26.72 3.78
C TRP A 144 -38.66 -25.99 3.32
N ASP A 145 -38.54 -25.10 2.35
CA ASP A 145 -39.71 -24.46 1.75
C ASP A 145 -40.56 -25.48 0.97
N GLU A 146 -39.92 -26.36 0.20
CA GLU A 146 -40.61 -27.41 -0.57
C GLU A 146 -40.99 -28.64 0.29
N TYR A 147 -40.14 -29.00 1.26
CA TYR A 147 -40.34 -30.15 2.16
C TYR A 147 -40.33 -29.69 3.63
N PRO A 148 -41.38 -28.99 4.09
CA PRO A 148 -41.42 -28.33 5.41
C PRO A 148 -41.39 -29.29 6.60
N ASN A 149 -41.66 -30.57 6.39
CA ASN A 149 -41.70 -31.58 7.45
C ASN A 149 -40.38 -32.38 7.56
N THR A 150 -39.36 -32.00 6.78
CA THR A 150 -38.05 -32.65 6.78
C THR A 150 -37.32 -32.45 8.11
N THR A 151 -36.93 -33.56 8.76
CA THR A 151 -36.18 -33.46 10.03
C THR A 151 -34.79 -32.86 9.85
N LYS A 152 -34.29 -32.14 10.86
CA LYS A 152 -32.94 -31.54 10.85
C LYS A 152 -31.86 -32.59 10.55
N ASN A 153 -31.91 -33.75 11.18
CA ASN A 153 -30.91 -34.80 10.98
C ASN A 153 -30.93 -35.37 9.55
N ALA A 154 -32.11 -35.54 8.96
CA ALA A 154 -32.20 -36.03 7.58
C ALA A 154 -31.70 -34.98 6.58
N MET A 155 -32.01 -33.69 6.80
CA MET A 155 -31.48 -32.58 6.00
C MET A 155 -29.95 -32.53 6.05
N LEU A 156 -29.38 -32.52 7.26
CA LEU A 156 -27.94 -32.43 7.48
C LEU A 156 -27.18 -33.57 6.79
N LYS A 157 -27.67 -34.81 6.89
CA LYS A 157 -27.06 -35.97 6.21
C LYS A 157 -27.04 -35.82 4.69
N LYS A 158 -28.13 -35.36 4.09
CA LYS A 158 -28.19 -35.18 2.63
C LYS A 158 -27.31 -34.03 2.16
N VAL A 159 -27.32 -32.91 2.86
CA VAL A 159 -26.48 -31.75 2.54
C VAL A 159 -24.99 -32.13 2.69
N TYR A 160 -24.61 -32.81 3.77
CA TYR A 160 -23.25 -33.31 3.95
C TYR A 160 -22.80 -34.21 2.79
N ALA A 161 -23.65 -35.15 2.37
CA ALA A 161 -23.37 -36.02 1.22
C ALA A 161 -23.25 -35.24 -0.10
N HIS A 162 -24.06 -34.19 -0.30
CA HIS A 162 -23.99 -33.32 -1.48
C HIS A 162 -22.65 -32.58 -1.58
N PHE A 163 -22.15 -32.07 -0.45
CA PHE A 163 -20.86 -31.39 -0.37
C PHE A 163 -19.64 -32.35 -0.34
N LYS A 164 -19.85 -33.68 -0.40
CA LYS A 164 -18.79 -34.70 -0.43
C LYS A 164 -17.68 -34.50 0.63
N GLY A 165 -18.06 -34.05 1.83
CA GLY A 165 -17.11 -33.79 2.92
C GLY A 165 -16.37 -32.45 2.87
N ALA A 166 -16.69 -31.55 1.92
CA ALA A 166 -16.16 -30.18 1.91
C ALA A 166 -16.59 -29.37 3.16
N VAL A 167 -17.75 -29.71 3.74
CA VAL A 167 -18.28 -29.11 4.97
C VAL A 167 -18.43 -30.16 6.06
N SER A 168 -18.06 -29.85 7.30
CA SER A 168 -18.29 -30.76 8.44
C SER A 168 -19.75 -30.78 8.90
N GLU A 169 -20.25 -31.92 9.38
CA GLU A 169 -21.60 -32.02 9.96
C GLU A 169 -21.79 -31.09 11.18
N GLN A 170 -20.71 -30.84 11.94
CA GLN A 170 -20.73 -29.91 13.07
C GLN A 170 -20.96 -28.46 12.62
N SER A 171 -20.32 -28.04 11.53
CA SER A 171 -20.52 -26.73 10.92
C SER A 171 -21.97 -26.55 10.47
N LEU A 172 -22.52 -27.53 9.73
CA LEU A 172 -23.92 -27.50 9.27
C LEU A 172 -24.90 -27.43 10.45
N THR A 173 -24.65 -28.19 11.51
CA THR A 173 -25.48 -28.18 12.74
C THR A 173 -25.47 -26.80 13.41
N ARG A 174 -24.28 -26.18 13.52
CA ARG A 174 -24.12 -24.84 14.09
C ARG A 174 -24.89 -23.80 13.28
N TRP A 175 -24.84 -23.87 11.96
CA TRP A 175 -25.51 -22.92 11.07
C TRP A 175 -27.04 -23.04 11.12
N VAL A 176 -27.58 -24.26 11.11
CA VAL A 176 -29.02 -24.51 11.29
C VAL A 176 -29.51 -23.96 12.62
N LYS A 177 -28.70 -24.07 13.68
CA LYS A 177 -29.02 -23.51 15.00
C LYS A 177 -28.97 -21.98 15.01
N SER A 178 -27.97 -21.36 14.38
CA SER A 178 -27.84 -19.89 14.36
C SER A 178 -28.93 -19.21 13.54
N GLU A 179 -29.35 -19.83 12.44
CA GLU A 179 -30.39 -19.30 11.54
C GLU A 179 -31.81 -19.71 11.96
N GLY A 180 -31.97 -20.48 13.04
CA GLY A 180 -33.29 -20.94 13.50
C GLY A 180 -34.01 -21.90 12.56
N LEU A 181 -33.29 -22.52 11.61
CA LEU A 181 -33.89 -23.37 10.59
C LEU A 181 -34.36 -24.72 11.16
N GLY A 182 -35.43 -25.25 10.59
CA GLY A 182 -35.98 -26.53 10.99
C GLY A 182 -37.33 -26.83 10.35
N PRO A 183 -37.87 -28.04 10.60
CA PRO A 183 -39.19 -28.40 10.12
C PRO A 183 -40.27 -27.52 10.75
N LYS A 184 -41.30 -27.19 9.97
CA LYS A 184 -42.54 -26.55 10.47
C LYS A 184 -43.29 -27.50 11.40
N GLU A 185 -43.37 -28.78 11.02
CA GLU A 185 -43.99 -29.82 11.84
C GLU A 185 -43.16 -31.12 11.81
N LYS A 186 -43.03 -31.78 12.97
CA LYS A 186 -42.26 -33.02 13.09
C LYS A 186 -43.17 -34.22 12.77
N VAL A 187 -43.10 -34.70 11.53
CA VAL A 187 -43.80 -35.91 11.10
C VAL A 187 -42.91 -37.15 11.31
N ARG A 188 -43.49 -38.24 11.84
CA ARG A 188 -42.83 -39.55 11.96
C ARG A 188 -43.66 -40.64 11.25
N PRO A 189 -43.09 -41.40 10.30
CA PRO A 189 -41.74 -41.28 9.76
C PRO A 189 -41.55 -40.01 8.90
N CYS A 190 -40.31 -39.57 8.73
CA CYS A 190 -39.99 -38.44 7.85
C CYS A 190 -40.34 -38.82 6.40
N PRO A 191 -41.17 -38.02 5.69
CA PRO A 191 -41.45 -38.28 4.28
C PRO A 191 -40.15 -38.27 3.45
N PRO A 192 -40.10 -39.04 2.36
CA PRO A 192 -38.98 -38.98 1.42
C PRO A 192 -38.92 -37.58 0.79
N PHE A 193 -37.72 -37.00 0.70
CA PHE A 193 -37.49 -35.68 0.10
C PHE A 193 -36.22 -35.70 -0.76
N LYS A 194 -36.05 -34.70 -1.63
CA LYS A 194 -34.81 -34.47 -2.40
C LYS A 194 -34.26 -33.09 -2.05
N LEU A 195 -32.94 -32.90 -2.19
CA LEU A 195 -32.36 -31.56 -2.03
C LEU A 195 -32.75 -30.69 -3.21
N ILE A 196 -33.21 -29.48 -2.92
CA ILE A 196 -33.44 -28.45 -3.92
C ILE A 196 -32.15 -27.66 -4.08
N ILE A 197 -31.62 -27.61 -5.30
CA ILE A 197 -30.40 -26.87 -5.66
C ILE A 197 -30.85 -25.68 -6.50
N PRO A 198 -31.00 -24.48 -5.92
CA PRO A 198 -31.38 -23.28 -6.66
C PRO A 198 -30.31 -22.94 -7.71
N SER A 199 -30.76 -22.56 -8.91
CA SER A 199 -29.91 -22.15 -10.03
C SER A 199 -29.29 -20.77 -9.82
#